data_AF-A0A0W0X5J7-F1
#
_entry.id   AF-A0A0W0X5J7-F1
#
_cell.length_a   1.000
_cell.length_b   1.000
_cell.length_c   1.000
_cell.angle_alpha   90.00
_cell.angle_beta   90.00
_cell.angle_gamma   90.00
#
_symmetry.space_group_name_H-M   'P 1'
#
loop_
_entity.id
_entity.type
_entity.pdbx_description
1 polymer ?
#
loop_
_entity_poly.entity_id
_entity_poly.type
_entity_poly.pdbx_seq_one_letter_code
_entity_poly.pdbx_strand_id
1 'polypeptide(L)'
;MWALLRRWAQPLKNLLLGSESGFHGWEKAVERAAFVYKEFLALAPKIPIKTEIHTYFLSEANQALDDLRQGRFTGAAVLMLDPSKHEHS
;
A
#
# COMPACT_ATOMS: atom_id res chain seq x y z
N MET A 1 -13.06 4.11 -13.53
CA MET A 1 -11.78 4.11 -12.79
C MET A 1 -11.50 5.44 -12.09
N TRP A 2 -11.38 6.56 -12.81
CA TRP A 2 -11.10 7.89 -12.21
C TRP A 2 -12.17 8.43 -11.25
N ALA A 3 -13.45 8.14 -11.48
CA ALA A 3 -14.52 8.51 -10.54
C ALA A 3 -14.44 7.75 -9.20
N LEU A 4 -13.93 6.50 -9.21
CA LEU A 4 -13.77 5.69 -8.01
C LEU A 4 -12.57 6.17 -7.17
N LEU A 5 -11.47 6.52 -7.83
CA LEU A 5 -10.29 7.13 -7.19
C LEU A 5 -10.64 8.46 -6.50
N ARG A 6 -11.41 9.33 -7.15
CA ARG A 6 -11.89 10.57 -6.54
C ARG A 6 -12.77 10.32 -5.31
N ARG A 7 -13.70 9.37 -5.41
CA ARG A 7 -14.58 9.01 -4.29
C ARG A 7 -13.82 8.45 -3.09
N TRP A 8 -12.72 7.74 -3.31
CA TRP A 8 -11.86 7.22 -2.25
C TRP A 8 -10.92 8.27 -1.64
N ALA A 9 -10.42 9.24 -2.42
CA ALA A 9 -9.47 10.24 -1.95
C ALA A 9 -10.12 11.43 -1.22
N GLN A 10 -11.40 11.70 -1.47
CA GLN A 10 -12.12 12.84 -0.88
C GLN A 10 -12.17 12.84 0.66
N PRO A 11 -12.42 11.70 1.34
CA PRO A 11 -12.37 11.63 2.81
C PRO A 11 -10.99 11.98 3.37
N LEU A 12 -9.92 11.54 2.70
CA LEU A 12 -8.53 11.84 3.06
C LEU A 12 -8.20 13.33 2.89
N LYS A 13 -8.65 13.96 1.81
CA LYS A 13 -8.52 15.42 1.65
C LYS A 13 -9.17 16.17 2.81
N ASN A 14 -10.41 15.79 3.14
CA ASN A 14 -11.16 16.45 4.21
C ASN A 14 -10.50 16.22 5.58
N LEU A 15 -9.93 15.03 5.80
CA LEU A 15 -9.21 14.68 7.03
C LEU A 15 -7.88 15.43 7.18
N LEU A 16 -7.10 15.53 6.10
CA LEU A 16 -5.72 16.06 6.14
C LEU A 16 -5.64 17.57 5.95
N LEU A 17 -6.53 18.15 5.13
CA LEU A 17 -6.49 19.57 4.76
C LEU A 17 -7.68 20.35 5.30
N GLY A 18 -8.67 19.69 5.91
CA GLY A 18 -9.91 20.33 6.34
C GLY A 18 -10.82 20.71 5.17
N SER A 19 -12.13 20.83 5.45
CA SER A 19 -13.15 21.13 4.44
C SER A 19 -13.03 22.52 3.82
N GLU A 20 -12.35 23.46 4.50
CA GLU A 20 -12.18 24.86 4.06
C GLU A 20 -10.81 25.16 3.42
N SER A 21 -9.99 24.14 3.15
CA SER A 21 -8.71 24.38 2.50
C SER A 21 -8.90 24.96 1.10
N GLY A 22 -8.41 26.19 0.90
CA GLY A 22 -8.30 26.86 -0.41
C GLY A 22 -7.31 26.22 -1.38
N PHE A 23 -6.92 24.97 -1.15
CA PHE A 23 -6.00 24.22 -1.98
C PHE A 23 -6.70 23.75 -3.27
N HIS A 24 -6.68 24.62 -4.26
CA HIS A 24 -7.14 24.35 -5.61
C HIS A 24 -6.03 23.60 -6.37
N GLY A 25 -6.35 22.42 -6.92
CA GLY A 25 -5.40 21.61 -7.70
C GLY A 25 -5.03 20.24 -7.14
N TRP A 26 -5.59 19.84 -6.00
CA TRP A 26 -5.37 18.51 -5.40
C TRP A 26 -5.74 17.36 -6.34
N GLU A 27 -6.81 17.50 -7.13
CA GLU A 27 -7.21 16.49 -8.12
C GLU A 27 -6.12 16.31 -9.18
N LYS A 28 -5.60 17.42 -9.73
CA LYS A 28 -4.50 17.39 -10.70
C LYS A 28 -3.21 16.84 -10.08
N ALA A 29 -2.98 17.05 -8.77
CA ALA A 29 -1.84 16.50 -8.07
C ALA A 29 -1.98 14.97 -7.92
N VAL A 30 -3.16 14.46 -7.53
CA VAL A 30 -3.45 13.02 -7.46
C VAL A 30 -3.38 12.38 -8.83
N GLU A 31 -3.90 13.02 -9.87
CA GLU A 31 -3.82 12.55 -11.26
C GLU A 31 -2.37 12.42 -11.73
N ARG A 32 -1.55 13.44 -11.47
CA ARG A 32 -0.12 13.42 -11.79
C ARG A 32 0.62 12.34 -11.00
N ALA A 33 0.35 12.21 -9.71
CA ALA A 33 0.96 11.19 -8.87
C ALA A 33 0.60 9.77 -9.33
N ALA A 34 -0.66 9.52 -9.69
CA ALA A 34 -1.12 8.23 -10.20
C ALA A 34 -0.45 7.88 -11.55
N PHE A 35 -0.25 8.87 -12.43
CA PHE A 35 0.49 8.66 -13.68
C PHE A 35 1.96 8.31 -13.43
N VAL A 36 2.66 9.09 -12.59
CA VAL A 36 4.07 8.83 -12.23
C VAL A 36 4.22 7.45 -11.59
N TYR A 37 3.30 7.06 -10.70
CA TYR A 37 3.30 5.75 -10.05
C TYR A 37 3.18 4.61 -11.06
N LYS A 38 2.29 4.72 -12.05
CA LYS A 38 2.11 3.69 -13.07
C LYS A 38 3.36 3.51 -13.93
N GLU A 39 3.95 4.60 -14.39
CA GLU A 39 5.18 4.56 -15.19
C GLU A 39 6.35 3.99 -14.37
N PHE A 40 6.46 4.38 -13.10
CA PHE A 40 7.49 3.85 -12.19
C PHE A 40 7.32 2.34 -11.93
N LEU A 41 6.10 1.87 -11.63
CA LEU A 41 5.86 0.44 -11.44
C LEU A 41 6.03 -0.38 -12.71
N ALA A 42 5.78 0.19 -13.89
CA ALA A 42 6.05 -0.48 -15.17
C ALA A 42 7.55 -0.73 -15.40
N LEU A 43 8.44 0.00 -14.72
CA LEU A 43 9.89 -0.26 -14.71
C LEU A 43 10.29 -1.37 -13.74
N ALA A 44 9.53 -1.60 -12.66
CA ALA A 44 9.86 -2.58 -11.63
C ALA A 44 10.20 -3.99 -12.16
N PRO A 45 9.48 -4.59 -13.12
CA PRO A 45 9.85 -5.92 -13.63
C PRO A 45 11.05 -5.91 -14.60
N LYS A 46 11.45 -4.74 -15.11
CA LYS A 46 12.53 -4.59 -16.10
C LYS A 46 13.91 -4.47 -15.44
N ILE A 47 13.94 -4.09 -14.17
CA ILE A 47 15.17 -3.97 -13.38
C ILE A 47 15.27 -5.21 -12.50
N PRO A 48 16.33 -6.04 -12.62
CA PRO A 48 16.46 -7.27 -11.84
C PRO A 48 16.86 -6.96 -10.39
N ILE A 49 15.92 -6.44 -9.59
CA ILE A 49 16.10 -6.25 -8.15
C ILE A 49 15.96 -7.61 -7.46
N LYS A 50 16.98 -8.01 -6.71
CA LYS A 50 16.92 -9.19 -5.83
C LYS A 50 16.41 -8.74 -4.46
N THR A 51 15.19 -9.13 -4.11
CA THR A 51 14.61 -8.88 -2.77
C THR A 51 14.49 -10.19 -2.01
N GLU A 52 14.80 -10.15 -0.72
CA GLU A 52 14.48 -11.22 0.23
C GLU A 52 13.10 -10.93 0.83
N ILE A 53 12.18 -11.89 0.68
CA ILE A 53 10.79 -11.77 1.13
C ILE A 53 10.49 -12.94 2.06
N HIS A 54 10.03 -12.61 3.26
CA HIS A 54 9.56 -13.57 4.26
C HIS A 54 8.05 -13.43 4.39
N THR A 55 7.32 -14.48 4.02
CA THR A 55 5.85 -14.47 4.06
C THR A 55 5.33 -15.11 5.33
N TYR A 56 4.37 -14.44 5.98
CA TYR A 56 3.65 -14.95 7.15
C TYR A 56 2.16 -14.87 6.88
N PHE A 57 1.35 -15.74 7.47
CA PHE A 57 -0.09 -15.48 7.46
C PHE A 57 -0.43 -14.29 8.37
N LEU A 58 -1.55 -13.62 8.09
CA LEU A 58 -2.03 -12.53 8.93
C LEU A 58 -2.23 -12.98 10.40
N SER A 59 -2.62 -14.23 10.63
CA SER A 59 -2.72 -14.86 11.97
C SER A 59 -1.39 -14.88 12.73
N GLU A 60 -0.27 -14.79 12.02
CA GLU A 60 1.10 -14.88 12.54
C GLU A 60 1.78 -13.50 12.59
N ALA A 61 1.02 -12.40 12.45
CA ALA A 61 1.58 -11.04 12.41
C ALA A 61 2.51 -10.73 13.60
N ASN A 62 2.19 -11.21 14.79
CA ASN A 62 3.03 -11.02 15.97
C ASN A 62 4.38 -11.74 15.84
N GLN A 63 4.40 -12.93 15.25
CA GLN A 63 5.63 -13.68 14.99
C GLN A 63 6.48 -12.94 13.94
N ALA A 64 5.85 -12.43 12.87
CA ALA A 64 6.53 -11.65 11.84
C ALA A 64 7.22 -10.40 12.40
N LEU A 65 6.54 -9.69 13.32
CA LEU A 65 7.10 -8.54 14.01
C LEU A 65 8.25 -8.91 14.96
N ASP A 66 8.13 -10.02 15.67
CA ASP A 66 9.22 -10.50 16.52
C ASP A 66 10.44 -10.89 15.69
N ASP A 67 10.24 -11.61 14.58
CA ASP A 67 11.31 -12.01 13.65
C ASP A 67 12.04 -10.79 13.09
N LEU A 68 11.29 -9.76 12.70
CA LEU A 68 11.83 -8.51 12.19
C LEU A 68 12.62 -7.75 13.26
N ARG A 69 12.07 -7.63 14.47
CA ARG A 69 12.70 -6.90 15.58
C ARG A 69 13.98 -7.57 16.06
N GLN A 70 14.02 -8.90 16.05
CA GLN A 70 15.18 -9.69 16.44
C GLN A 70 16.21 -9.83 15.31
N GLY A 71 15.94 -9.25 14.12
CA GLY A 71 16.85 -9.29 12.98
C GLY A 71 17.08 -10.70 12.44
N ARG A 72 16.09 -11.59 12.55
CA ARG A 72 16.21 -13.00 12.11
C ARG A 72 16.34 -13.14 10.59
N PHE A 73 15.97 -12.10 9.85
CA PHE A 73 16.15 -12.02 8.41
C PHE A 73 16.39 -10.56 7.97
N THR A 74 16.83 -10.40 6.72
CA THR A 74 16.92 -9.10 6.04
C THR A 74 15.88 -8.99 4.94
N GLY A 75 15.46 -7.78 4.58
CA GLY A 75 14.44 -7.56 3.55
C GLY A 75 13.06 -7.28 4.13
N ALA A 76 12.01 -7.88 3.57
CA ALA A 76 10.62 -7.55 3.89
C ALA A 76 9.85 -8.74 4.48
N ALA A 77 9.17 -8.50 5.60
CA ALA A 77 8.07 -9.37 6.04
C ALA A 77 6.78 -8.96 5.32
N VAL A 78 6.09 -9.92 4.70
CA VAL A 78 4.83 -9.70 3.98
C VAL A 78 3.75 -10.60 4.60
N LEU A 79 2.65 -9.98 5.02
CA LEU A 79 1.50 -10.71 5.54
C LEU A 79 0.57 -11.13 4.39
N MET A 80 0.28 -12.43 4.34
CA MET A 80 -0.67 -13.04 3.43
C MET A 80 -2.00 -13.22 4.14
N LEU A 81 -3.11 -12.91 3.44
CA LEU A 81 -4.43 -13.29 3.93
C LEU A 81 -4.52 -14.82 3.91
N ASP A 82 -5.01 -15.39 5.01
CA ASP A 82 -5.24 -16.82 5.10
C ASP A 82 -6.47 -17.18 4.26
N PRO A 83 -6.32 -17.96 3.17
CA PRO A 83 -7.45 -18.32 2.32
C PRO A 83 -8.49 -19.20 3.03
N SER A 84 -8.11 -19.84 4.15
CA SER A 84 -8.98 -20.78 4.87
C SER A 84 -9.95 -20.11 5.86
N LYS A 85 -9.83 -18.79 6.10
CA LYS A 85 -10.70 -18.05 7.03
C LYS A 85 -11.95 -17.40 6.40
N HIS A 86 -12.33 -17.80 5.20
CA HIS A 86 -13.59 -17.35 4.57
C HIS A 86 -14.74 -18.36 4.70
N GLU A 87 -14.56 -19.49 5.40
CA GLU A 87 -15.66 -20.40 5.77
C GLU A 87 -16.15 -20.10 7.19
N HIS A 88 -17.45 -19.76 7.29
CA HIS A 88 -18.24 -19.33 8.46
C HIS A 88 -18.13 -17.83 8.78
N SER A 89 -19.21 -17.04 8.84
CA SER A 89 -20.65 -17.30 8.97
C SER A 89 -21.45 -16.08 8.52
#